data_AF-A0A956C439-F1
#
_entry.id   AF-A0A956C439-F1
#
_cell.length_a   1.000
_cell.length_b   1.000
_cell.length_c   1.000
_cell.angle_alpha   90.00
_cell.angle_beta   90.00
_cell.angle_gamma   90.00
#
_symmetry.space_group_name_H-M   'P 1'
#
loop_
_entity.id
_entity.type
_entity.pdbx_description
1 polymer ?
#
loop_
_entity_poly.entity_id
_entity_poly.type
_entity_poly.pdbx_seq_one_letter_code
_entity_poly.pdbx_strand_id
1 'polypeptide(L)'
;MWPWRAPMRWGVALVGVLVAWLASSTPARACSNAVLADEEAYTLMRDAEEALAKGDVLTAREGAVAAVRLDERLTPRGAVVWSLSFVRDRRASDAEIAAAIERLAEVRPPDGHPRFDEAYGEALVRAGRDDEAFALLDPLARRDLLGDPYAFGALAKASRARGDQARAAWALERCAVVTTHADACRLEYPSRPLLRGSPVAFGGLGALVLAFVLARRRRSRLAAPWLGYADRARAVLTLCAGALLVTSAVSPVVGVALVAAALVVGAWLERRMFLRAARRGRVRGHVLRAVDAADAALVEVRLFFGPASGETLERVVDPAYREAAREPILRVGRRSSAPLIAAACVAALLALGASSVLVMRSSAPAEPKTLSL
;
A
#
# COMPACT_ATOMS: atom_id res chain seq x y z
N MET A 1 -17.72 20.46 48.44
CA MET A 1 -16.97 19.18 48.49
C MET A 1 -17.47 18.30 47.35
N TRP A 2 -16.71 18.21 46.26
CA TRP A 2 -17.05 17.42 45.06
C TRP A 2 -15.85 16.51 44.73
N PRO A 3 -16.06 15.21 44.45
CA PRO A 3 -14.97 14.25 44.32
C PRO A 3 -14.40 14.26 42.90
N TRP A 4 -13.09 14.46 42.78
CA TRP A 4 -12.35 14.15 41.56
C TRP A 4 -12.20 12.62 41.46
N ARG A 5 -12.96 11.99 40.56
CA ARG A 5 -12.71 10.61 40.10
C ARG A 5 -11.85 10.63 38.84
N ALA A 6 -10.67 10.03 38.99
CA ALA A 6 -9.66 9.52 38.05
C ALA A 6 -9.96 9.53 36.53
N PRO A 7 -9.00 9.99 35.71
CA PRO A 7 -8.83 9.54 34.33
C PRO A 7 -7.46 8.87 34.15
N MET A 8 -7.32 7.58 34.49
CA MET A 8 -6.06 6.86 34.26
C MET A 8 -6.25 5.34 34.13
N ARG A 9 -7.18 4.91 33.27
CA ARG A 9 -7.37 3.47 32.96
C ARG A 9 -7.32 3.10 31.47
N TRP A 10 -7.33 4.08 30.56
CA TRP A 10 -7.30 3.81 29.12
C TRP A 10 -5.89 3.60 28.55
N GLY A 11 -4.85 4.17 29.16
CA GLY A 11 -3.47 4.06 28.66
C GLY A 11 -2.85 2.67 28.81
N VAL A 12 -3.16 1.96 29.89
CA VAL A 12 -2.55 0.64 30.19
C VAL A 12 -3.17 -0.46 29.33
N ALA A 13 -4.46 -0.36 29.02
CA ALA A 13 -5.16 -1.33 28.16
C ALA A 13 -4.63 -1.32 26.71
N LEU A 14 -4.26 -0.14 26.19
CA LEU A 14 -3.82 0.01 24.80
C LEU A 14 -2.39 -0.49 24.57
N VAL A 15 -1.51 -0.36 25.58
CA VAL A 15 -0.14 -0.92 25.55
C VAL A 15 -0.17 -2.45 25.70
N GLY A 16 -1.05 -2.98 26.55
CA GLY A 16 -1.22 -4.43 26.72
C GLY A 16 -1.66 -5.15 25.44
N VAL A 17 -2.60 -4.56 24.68
CA VAL A 17 -3.04 -5.12 23.39
C VAL A 17 -1.92 -5.08 22.35
N LEU A 18 -1.11 -4.02 22.30
CA LEU A 18 0.00 -3.90 21.33
C LEU A 18 1.12 -4.92 21.62
N VAL A 19 1.44 -5.14 22.90
CA VAL A 19 2.45 -6.13 23.33
C VAL A 19 1.96 -7.55 23.12
N ALA A 20 0.69 -7.84 23.40
CA ALA A 20 0.10 -9.16 23.12
C ALA A 20 0.03 -9.46 21.62
N TRP A 21 -0.20 -8.44 20.78
CA TRP A 21 -0.19 -8.60 19.33
C TRP A 21 1.23 -8.85 18.79
N LEU A 22 2.23 -8.13 19.29
CA LEU A 22 3.64 -8.32 18.90
C LEU A 22 4.26 -9.62 19.45
N ALA A 23 3.80 -10.11 20.60
CA ALA A 23 4.26 -11.38 21.18
C ALA A 23 3.60 -12.61 20.53
N SER A 24 2.53 -12.43 19.75
CA SER A 24 1.83 -13.53 19.08
C SER A 24 2.50 -13.99 17.77
N SER A 25 3.53 -13.29 17.29
CA SER A 25 4.33 -13.71 16.14
C SER A 25 5.60 -14.49 16.53
N THR A 26 5.39 -15.73 16.99
CA THR A 26 6.22 -16.96 16.84
C THR A 26 7.66 -17.02 17.38
N PRO A 27 8.04 -18.15 18.03
CA PRO A 27 8.90 -19.11 17.32
C PRO A 27 8.57 -20.58 17.65
N ALA A 28 7.85 -21.26 16.75
CA ALA A 28 7.66 -22.72 16.80
C ALA A 28 7.46 -23.29 15.38
N ARG A 29 8.35 -22.92 14.44
CA ARG A 29 8.31 -23.39 13.03
C ARG A 29 9.69 -23.84 12.53
N ALA A 30 10.42 -24.61 13.33
CA ALA A 30 11.77 -25.05 12.94
C ALA A 30 11.86 -26.51 12.45
N CYS A 31 10.84 -27.36 12.67
CA CYS A 31 10.98 -28.79 12.38
C CYS A 31 9.84 -29.46 11.59
N SER A 32 8.84 -28.72 11.07
CA SER A 32 7.76 -29.27 10.23
C SER A 32 7.89 -28.91 8.74
N ASN A 33 8.99 -28.27 8.33
CA ASN A 33 9.03 -27.48 7.09
C ASN A 33 9.34 -28.26 5.82
N ALA A 34 9.79 -29.52 5.87
CA ALA A 34 10.18 -30.22 4.64
C ALA A 34 8.98 -30.71 3.81
N VAL A 35 7.87 -31.10 4.44
CA VAL A 35 6.66 -31.57 3.73
C VAL A 35 5.70 -30.42 3.43
N LEU A 36 5.68 -29.38 4.27
CA LEU A 36 4.85 -28.18 4.06
C LEU A 36 5.44 -27.17 3.07
N ALA A 37 6.77 -27.15 2.87
CA ALA A 37 7.40 -26.28 1.88
C ALA A 37 6.91 -26.60 0.46
N ASP A 38 6.67 -27.89 0.17
CA ASP A 38 6.07 -28.32 -1.09
C ASP A 38 4.67 -27.71 -1.23
N GLU A 39 3.79 -27.84 -0.21
CA GLU A 39 2.44 -27.27 -0.27
C GLU A 39 2.42 -25.74 -0.46
N GLU A 40 3.35 -25.02 0.19
CA GLU A 40 3.47 -23.57 0.05
C GLU A 40 3.90 -23.17 -1.37
N ALA A 41 4.93 -23.82 -1.92
CA ALA A 41 5.41 -23.54 -3.28
C ALA A 41 4.33 -23.81 -4.34
N TYR A 42 3.61 -24.93 -4.23
CA TYR A 42 2.48 -25.25 -5.12
C TYR A 42 1.32 -24.27 -4.97
N THR A 43 1.02 -23.83 -3.75
CA THR A 43 -0.03 -22.83 -3.50
C THR A 43 0.34 -21.51 -4.16
N LEU A 44 1.56 -21.00 -3.97
CA LEU A 44 2.04 -19.79 -4.62
C LEU A 44 2.01 -19.91 -6.15
N MET A 45 2.39 -21.06 -6.70
CA MET A 45 2.34 -21.27 -8.15
C MET A 45 0.91 -21.27 -8.68
N ARG A 46 -0.03 -21.92 -7.98
CA ARG A 46 -1.45 -21.92 -8.35
C ARG A 46 -2.04 -20.51 -8.27
N ASP A 47 -1.72 -19.76 -7.22
CA ASP A 47 -2.18 -18.39 -7.04
C ASP A 47 -1.61 -17.47 -8.14
N ALA A 48 -0.37 -17.71 -8.58
CA ALA A 48 0.25 -17.00 -9.69
C ALA A 48 -0.43 -17.29 -11.03
N GLU A 49 -0.80 -18.54 -11.30
CA GLU A 49 -1.58 -18.92 -12.49
C GLU A 49 -2.98 -18.29 -12.48
N GLU A 50 -3.65 -18.30 -11.33
CA GLU A 50 -4.96 -17.67 -11.16
C GLU A 50 -4.86 -16.15 -11.35
N ALA A 51 -3.82 -15.52 -10.81
CA ALA A 51 -3.54 -14.10 -11.02
C ALA A 51 -3.33 -13.79 -12.50
N LEU A 52 -2.57 -14.63 -13.22
CA LEU A 52 -2.34 -14.49 -14.66
C LEU A 52 -3.65 -14.61 -15.45
N ALA A 53 -4.50 -15.57 -15.11
CA ALA A 53 -5.80 -15.77 -15.75
C ALA A 53 -6.74 -14.56 -15.54
N LYS A 54 -6.67 -13.92 -14.37
CA LYS A 54 -7.40 -12.68 -14.03
C LYS A 54 -6.75 -11.42 -14.60
N GLY A 55 -5.57 -11.51 -15.20
CA GLY A 55 -4.87 -10.35 -15.73
C GLY A 55 -3.97 -9.59 -14.80
N ASP A 56 -3.79 -10.06 -13.56
CA ASP A 56 -2.84 -9.48 -12.63
C ASP A 56 -1.43 -9.99 -12.93
N VAL A 57 -0.87 -9.52 -14.04
CA VAL A 57 0.44 -9.92 -14.55
C VAL A 57 1.58 -9.67 -13.55
N LEU A 58 1.45 -8.67 -12.68
CA LEU A 58 2.47 -8.38 -11.69
C LEU A 58 2.46 -9.38 -10.54
N THR A 59 1.28 -9.68 -9.98
CA THR A 59 1.14 -10.72 -8.95
C THR A 59 1.52 -12.09 -9.50
N ALA A 60 1.14 -12.40 -10.75
CA ALA A 60 1.54 -13.63 -11.42
C ALA A 60 3.07 -13.77 -11.50
N ARG A 61 3.77 -12.71 -11.92
CA ARG A 61 5.24 -12.70 -12.03
C ARG A 61 5.92 -12.90 -10.69
N GLU A 62 5.50 -12.14 -9.67
CA GLU A 62 6.07 -12.20 -8.32
C GLU A 62 5.81 -13.56 -7.67
N GLY A 63 4.58 -14.08 -7.79
CA GLY A 63 4.19 -15.39 -7.27
C GLY A 63 4.96 -16.54 -7.93
N ALA A 64 5.13 -16.52 -9.26
CA ALA A 64 5.90 -17.53 -9.97
C ALA A 64 7.37 -17.55 -9.53
N VAL A 65 8.01 -16.39 -9.37
CA VAL A 65 9.39 -16.27 -8.87
C VAL A 65 9.49 -16.76 -7.43
N ALA A 66 8.52 -16.41 -6.57
CA ALA A 66 8.50 -16.85 -5.18
C ALA A 66 8.35 -18.38 -5.08
N ALA A 67 7.44 -18.98 -5.86
CA ALA A 67 7.24 -20.42 -5.90
C ALA A 67 8.51 -21.18 -6.34
N VAL A 68 9.17 -20.74 -7.41
CA VAL A 68 10.41 -21.37 -7.91
C VAL A 68 11.56 -21.27 -6.90
N ARG A 69 11.62 -20.18 -6.11
CA ARG A 69 12.62 -20.06 -5.04
C ARG A 69 12.40 -21.04 -3.90
N LEU A 70 11.16 -21.44 -3.65
CA LEU A 70 10.84 -22.44 -2.62
C LEU A 70 11.03 -23.86 -3.15
N ASP A 71 10.75 -24.11 -4.43
CA ASP A 71 10.92 -25.42 -5.08
C ASP A 71 11.40 -25.28 -6.53
N GLU A 72 12.67 -25.62 -6.78
CA GLU A 72 13.29 -25.54 -8.11
C GLU A 72 12.65 -26.49 -9.14
N ARG A 73 11.93 -27.54 -8.70
CA ARG A 73 11.20 -28.44 -9.61
C ARG A 73 10.09 -27.70 -10.37
N LEU A 74 9.64 -26.57 -9.84
CA LEU A 74 8.65 -25.71 -10.48
C LEU A 74 9.24 -24.79 -11.56
N THR A 75 10.55 -24.83 -11.82
CA THR A 75 11.23 -23.93 -12.76
C THR A 75 10.57 -23.89 -14.15
N PRO A 76 10.26 -25.01 -14.83
CA PRO A 76 9.62 -24.96 -16.14
C PRO A 76 8.23 -24.32 -16.09
N ARG A 77 7.43 -24.65 -15.07
CA ARG A 77 6.07 -24.13 -14.87
C ARG A 77 6.10 -22.63 -14.54
N GLY A 78 7.00 -22.22 -13.66
CA GLY A 78 7.21 -20.84 -13.27
C GLY A 78 7.72 -19.99 -14.43
N ALA A 79 8.61 -20.52 -15.26
CA ALA A 79 9.07 -19.84 -16.47
C ALA A 79 7.94 -19.57 -17.47
N VAL A 80 6.99 -20.49 -17.63
CA VAL A 80 5.78 -20.26 -18.45
C VAL A 80 4.94 -19.12 -17.89
N VAL A 81 4.61 -19.15 -16.59
CA VAL A 81 3.79 -18.09 -15.96
C VAL A 81 4.51 -16.73 -16.01
N TRP A 82 5.80 -16.72 -15.72
CA TRP A 82 6.64 -15.52 -15.78
C TRP A 82 6.66 -14.95 -17.20
N SER A 83 6.88 -15.77 -18.22
CA SER A 83 6.96 -15.31 -19.63
C SER A 83 5.61 -14.80 -20.12
N LEU A 84 4.53 -15.53 -19.84
CA LEU A 84 3.17 -15.09 -20.17
C LEU A 84 2.78 -13.79 -19.44
N SER A 85 3.35 -13.50 -18.26
CA SER A 85 3.12 -12.22 -17.59
C SER A 85 3.65 -11.01 -18.38
N PHE A 86 4.62 -11.19 -19.28
CA PHE A 86 5.06 -10.12 -20.19
C PHE A 86 4.27 -10.14 -21.49
N VAL A 87 4.01 -11.33 -22.05
CA VAL A 87 3.19 -11.49 -23.28
C VAL A 87 1.82 -10.85 -23.10
N ARG A 88 1.21 -11.07 -21.93
CA ARG A 88 -0.12 -10.57 -21.55
C ARG A 88 -0.09 -9.18 -20.92
N ASP A 89 1.04 -8.49 -20.93
CA ASP A 89 1.12 -7.12 -20.45
C ASP A 89 1.01 -6.14 -21.63
N ARG A 90 -0.06 -5.35 -21.67
CA ARG A 90 -0.25 -4.32 -22.72
C ARG A 90 0.91 -3.31 -22.77
N ARG A 91 1.68 -3.16 -21.69
CA ARG A 91 2.78 -2.21 -21.58
C ARG A 91 4.17 -2.85 -21.74
N ALA A 92 4.25 -4.16 -21.97
CA ALA A 92 5.54 -4.79 -22.26
C ALA A 92 6.12 -4.23 -23.57
N SER A 93 7.41 -3.92 -23.52
CA SER A 93 8.22 -3.56 -24.66
C SER A 93 8.50 -4.78 -25.55
N ASP A 94 8.88 -4.53 -26.81
CA ASP A 94 9.25 -5.60 -27.74
C ASP A 94 10.44 -6.43 -27.24
N ALA A 95 11.39 -5.79 -26.52
CA ALA A 95 12.52 -6.46 -25.90
C ALA A 95 12.08 -7.42 -24.78
N GLU A 96 11.10 -7.02 -23.96
CA GLU A 96 10.54 -7.90 -22.92
C GLU A 96 9.78 -9.08 -23.53
N ILE A 97 9.05 -8.85 -24.63
CA ILE A 97 8.36 -9.92 -25.36
C ILE A 97 9.37 -10.89 -25.98
N ALA A 98 10.46 -10.39 -26.57
CA ALA A 98 11.53 -11.22 -27.13
C ALA A 98 12.19 -12.08 -26.04
N ALA A 99 12.52 -11.50 -24.89
CA ALA A 99 13.08 -12.24 -23.76
C ALA A 99 12.12 -13.32 -23.22
N ALA A 100 10.81 -13.05 -23.21
CA ALA A 100 9.81 -14.05 -22.84
C ALA A 100 9.74 -15.22 -23.84
N ILE A 101 9.89 -14.94 -25.14
CA ILE A 101 9.94 -15.97 -26.20
C ILE A 101 11.19 -16.83 -26.04
N GLU A 102 12.36 -16.22 -25.86
CA GLU A 102 13.62 -16.95 -25.64
C GLU A 102 13.53 -17.86 -24.42
N ARG A 103 12.99 -17.34 -23.31
CA ARG A 103 12.82 -18.13 -22.09
C ARG A 103 11.85 -19.29 -22.27
N LEU A 104 10.74 -19.08 -22.99
CA LEU A 104 9.80 -20.15 -23.31
C LEU A 104 10.46 -21.23 -24.19
N ALA A 105 11.27 -20.84 -25.17
CA ALA A 105 11.99 -21.76 -26.03
C ALA A 105 13.00 -22.62 -25.25
N GLU A 106 13.67 -22.02 -24.27
CA GLU A 106 14.65 -22.71 -23.41
C GLU A 106 14.01 -23.78 -22.51
N VAL A 107 12.87 -23.47 -21.88
CA VAL A 107 12.19 -24.41 -20.96
C VAL A 107 11.26 -25.40 -21.68
N ARG A 108 11.13 -25.29 -23.00
CA ARG A 108 10.26 -26.14 -23.82
C ARG A 108 10.89 -27.53 -23.97
N PRO A 109 10.16 -28.62 -23.65
CA PRO A 109 10.66 -29.96 -23.89
C PRO A 109 10.95 -30.21 -25.38
N PRO A 110 12.01 -30.97 -25.72
CA PRO A 110 12.41 -31.21 -27.11
C PRO A 110 11.33 -31.94 -27.91
N ASP A 111 10.56 -32.83 -27.26
CA ASP A 111 9.47 -33.59 -27.88
C ASP A 111 8.15 -32.78 -27.98
N GLY A 112 8.17 -31.52 -27.54
CA GLY A 112 6.98 -30.69 -27.40
C GLY A 112 6.15 -31.06 -26.16
N HIS A 113 5.33 -30.12 -25.72
CA HIS A 113 4.36 -30.35 -24.65
C HIS A 113 3.25 -29.31 -24.82
N PRO A 114 1.95 -29.70 -24.88
CA PRO A 114 0.87 -28.79 -25.26
C PRO A 114 0.88 -27.47 -24.51
N ARG A 115 0.99 -27.51 -23.17
CA ARG A 115 1.09 -26.33 -22.32
C ARG A 115 2.23 -25.35 -22.70
N PHE A 116 3.41 -25.87 -23.07
CA PHE A 116 4.56 -25.02 -23.44
C PHE A 116 4.42 -24.52 -24.86
N ASP A 117 3.94 -25.36 -25.78
CA ASP A 117 3.72 -25.01 -27.17
C ASP A 117 2.60 -23.97 -27.32
N GLU A 118 1.55 -24.05 -26.51
CA GLU A 118 0.48 -23.05 -26.40
C GLU A 118 1.03 -21.68 -25.99
N ALA A 119 1.77 -21.63 -24.88
CA ALA A 119 2.35 -20.40 -24.36
C ALA A 119 3.35 -19.79 -25.36
N TYR A 120 4.17 -20.63 -26.00
CA TYR A 120 5.11 -20.20 -27.03
C TYR A 120 4.39 -19.67 -28.27
N GLY A 121 3.33 -20.34 -28.74
CA GLY A 121 2.51 -19.89 -29.85
C GLY A 121 1.81 -18.56 -29.58
N GLU A 122 1.27 -18.36 -28.38
CA GLU A 122 0.71 -17.07 -27.94
C GLU A 122 1.77 -15.95 -28.01
N ALA A 123 2.97 -16.22 -27.48
CA ALA A 123 4.07 -15.27 -27.48
C ALA A 123 4.52 -14.90 -28.92
N LEU A 124 4.57 -15.88 -29.83
CA LEU A 124 4.89 -15.65 -31.25
C LEU A 124 3.88 -14.72 -31.93
N VAL A 125 2.57 -14.92 -31.71
CA VAL A 125 1.53 -14.00 -32.22
C VAL A 125 1.66 -12.60 -31.63
N ARG A 126 2.06 -12.50 -30.36
CA ARG A 126 2.28 -11.21 -29.70
C ARG A 126 3.43 -10.43 -30.32
N ALA A 127 4.47 -11.14 -30.77
CA ALA A 127 5.63 -10.60 -31.49
C ALA A 127 5.40 -10.43 -33.01
N GLY A 128 4.20 -10.71 -33.53
CA GLY A 128 3.89 -10.59 -34.96
C GLY A 128 4.44 -11.72 -35.84
N ARG A 129 4.85 -12.84 -35.25
CA ARG A 129 5.34 -14.04 -35.94
C ARG A 129 4.19 -15.01 -36.22
N ASP A 130 3.17 -14.52 -36.92
CA ASP A 130 1.88 -15.20 -37.07
C ASP A 130 1.98 -16.56 -37.81
N ASP A 131 2.85 -16.67 -38.82
CA ASP A 131 3.03 -17.94 -39.56
C ASP A 131 3.64 -19.05 -38.69
N GLU A 132 4.64 -18.71 -37.88
CA GLU A 132 5.28 -19.66 -36.96
C GLU A 132 4.32 -20.08 -35.85
N ALA A 133 3.54 -19.13 -35.33
CA ALA A 133 2.50 -19.43 -34.37
C ALA A 133 1.43 -20.36 -34.95
N PHE A 134 1.00 -20.13 -36.20
CA PHE A 134 0.04 -21.00 -36.87
C PHE A 134 0.57 -22.43 -37.02
N ALA A 135 1.81 -22.58 -37.48
CA ALA A 135 2.46 -23.88 -37.67
C ALA A 135 2.55 -24.68 -36.36
N LEU A 136 2.66 -24.00 -35.23
CA LEU A 136 2.70 -24.60 -33.90
C LEU A 136 1.31 -24.90 -33.32
N LEU A 137 0.39 -23.94 -33.39
CA LEU A 137 -0.91 -24.00 -32.72
C LEU A 137 -1.94 -24.85 -33.50
N ASP A 138 -1.90 -24.85 -34.83
CA ASP A 138 -2.89 -25.59 -35.65
C ASP A 138 -2.85 -27.11 -35.40
N PRO A 139 -1.67 -27.78 -35.36
CA PRO A 139 -1.59 -29.21 -35.06
C PRO A 139 -2.05 -29.57 -33.64
N LEU A 140 -1.87 -28.68 -32.66
CA LEU A 140 -2.40 -28.88 -31.31
C LEU A 140 -3.93 -28.82 -31.33
N ALA A 141 -4.48 -27.82 -32.00
CA ALA A 141 -5.92 -27.63 -32.11
C ALA A 141 -6.62 -28.80 -32.81
N ARG A 142 -6.03 -29.36 -33.88
CA ARG A 142 -6.59 -30.53 -34.58
C ARG A 142 -6.63 -31.79 -33.72
N ARG A 143 -5.75 -31.89 -32.73
CA ARG A 143 -5.68 -33.00 -31.77
C ARG A 143 -6.46 -32.71 -30.47
N ASP A 144 -7.18 -31.58 -30.43
CA ASP A 144 -7.89 -31.08 -29.25
C ASP A 144 -6.96 -30.94 -28.02
N LEU A 145 -5.71 -30.53 -28.27
CA LEU A 145 -4.68 -30.34 -27.25
C LEU A 145 -4.52 -28.87 -26.81
N LEU A 146 -5.29 -27.93 -27.37
CA LEU A 146 -5.29 -26.54 -26.90
C LEU A 146 -6.20 -26.40 -25.67
N GLY A 147 -5.62 -26.03 -24.53
CA GLY A 147 -6.35 -25.80 -23.28
C GLY A 147 -6.58 -24.33 -22.94
N ASP A 148 -5.67 -23.42 -23.32
CA ASP A 148 -5.72 -22.02 -22.94
C ASP A 148 -6.60 -21.18 -23.91
N PRO A 149 -7.56 -20.38 -23.41
CA PRO A 149 -8.35 -19.48 -24.27
C PRO A 149 -7.53 -18.47 -25.06
N TYR A 150 -6.41 -17.98 -24.50
CA TYR A 150 -5.51 -17.07 -25.21
C TYR A 150 -4.79 -17.79 -26.36
N ALA A 151 -4.52 -19.10 -26.25
CA ALA A 151 -3.96 -19.89 -27.34
C ALA A 151 -4.96 -20.04 -28.50
N PHE A 152 -6.26 -20.20 -28.23
CA PHE A 152 -7.29 -20.14 -29.27
C PHE A 152 -7.41 -18.75 -29.90
N GLY A 153 -7.37 -17.68 -29.10
CA GLY A 153 -7.32 -16.31 -29.61
C GLY A 153 -6.11 -16.06 -30.52
N ALA A 154 -4.95 -16.60 -30.14
CA ALA A 154 -3.71 -16.56 -30.91
C ALA A 154 -3.86 -17.31 -32.25
N LEU A 155 -4.38 -18.54 -32.22
CA LEU A 155 -4.65 -19.31 -33.44
C LEU A 155 -5.64 -18.57 -34.37
N ALA A 156 -6.68 -17.94 -33.83
CA ALA A 156 -7.63 -17.17 -34.60
C ALA A 156 -6.99 -15.97 -35.30
N LYS A 157 -6.12 -15.23 -34.60
CA LYS A 157 -5.36 -14.12 -35.18
C LYS A 157 -4.39 -14.62 -36.27
N ALA A 158 -3.62 -15.66 -35.98
CA ALA A 158 -2.66 -16.23 -36.93
C ALA A 158 -3.35 -16.77 -38.20
N SER A 159 -4.51 -17.42 -38.05
CA SER A 159 -5.31 -17.92 -39.18
C SER A 159 -5.81 -16.78 -40.08
N ARG A 160 -6.26 -15.65 -39.49
CA ARG A 160 -6.68 -14.46 -40.26
C ARG A 160 -5.53 -13.84 -41.03
N ALA A 161 -4.34 -13.76 -40.43
CA ALA A 161 -3.15 -13.24 -41.11
C ALA A 161 -2.82 -14.06 -42.38
N ARG A 162 -3.14 -15.36 -42.38
CA ARG A 162 -2.98 -16.28 -43.51
C ARG A 162 -4.18 -16.31 -44.47
N GLY A 163 -5.24 -15.55 -44.21
CA GLY A 163 -6.47 -15.54 -45.01
C GLY A 163 -7.43 -16.71 -44.75
N ASP A 164 -7.17 -17.57 -43.77
CA ASP A 164 -8.05 -18.70 -43.41
C ASP A 164 -9.15 -18.24 -42.44
N GLN A 165 -10.19 -17.62 -43.01
CA GLN A 165 -11.32 -17.09 -42.24
C GLN A 165 -12.14 -18.20 -41.57
N ALA A 166 -12.25 -19.38 -42.19
CA ALA A 166 -12.99 -20.51 -41.64
C ALA A 166 -12.30 -21.04 -40.37
N ARG A 167 -10.98 -21.22 -40.42
CA ARG A 167 -10.21 -21.66 -39.26
C ARG A 167 -10.20 -20.62 -38.15
N ALA A 168 -10.11 -19.35 -38.50
CA ALA A 168 -10.22 -18.26 -37.53
C ALA A 168 -11.57 -18.25 -36.81
N ALA A 169 -12.68 -18.40 -37.54
CA ALA A 169 -14.02 -18.46 -36.97
C ALA A 169 -14.17 -19.68 -36.03
N TRP A 170 -13.70 -20.85 -36.47
CA TRP A 170 -13.70 -22.06 -35.64
C TRP A 170 -12.91 -21.87 -34.34
N ALA A 171 -11.71 -21.26 -34.40
CA ALA A 171 -10.89 -21.04 -33.22
C ALA A 171 -11.57 -20.06 -32.23
N LEU A 172 -12.27 -19.03 -32.73
CA LEU A 172 -13.04 -18.11 -31.89
C LEU A 172 -14.25 -18.78 -31.24
N GLU A 173 -14.95 -19.66 -31.97
CA GLU A 173 -16.05 -20.45 -31.41
C GLU A 173 -15.56 -21.35 -30.27
N ARG A 174 -14.45 -22.07 -30.48
CA ARG A 174 -13.81 -22.89 -29.43
C ARG A 174 -13.36 -22.05 -28.24
N CYS A 175 -12.76 -20.87 -28.49
CA CYS A 175 -12.38 -19.95 -27.44
C CYS A 175 -13.58 -19.56 -26.56
N ALA A 176 -14.71 -19.19 -27.16
CA ALA A 176 -15.93 -18.79 -26.44
C ALA A 176 -16.52 -19.92 -25.58
N VAL A 177 -16.25 -21.19 -25.91
CA VAL A 177 -16.66 -22.34 -25.10
C VAL A 177 -15.76 -22.51 -23.86
N VAL A 178 -14.46 -22.24 -23.97
CA VAL A 178 -13.49 -22.49 -22.90
C VAL A 178 -13.29 -21.32 -21.93
N THR A 179 -13.77 -20.12 -22.27
CA THR A 179 -13.65 -18.94 -21.39
C THR A 179 -14.95 -18.15 -21.24
N THR A 180 -15.11 -17.54 -20.07
CA THR A 180 -16.15 -16.52 -19.82
C THR A 180 -15.67 -15.10 -20.13
N HIS A 181 -14.37 -14.93 -20.41
CA HIS A 181 -13.73 -13.64 -20.70
C HIS A 181 -13.54 -13.45 -22.21
N ALA A 182 -14.46 -12.71 -22.83
CA ALA A 182 -14.42 -12.41 -24.26
C ALA A 182 -13.11 -11.74 -24.71
N ASP A 183 -12.45 -11.01 -23.80
CA ASP A 183 -11.20 -10.30 -24.04
C ASP A 183 -10.05 -11.26 -24.40
N ALA A 184 -10.02 -12.46 -23.83
CA ALA A 184 -9.01 -13.48 -24.15
C ALA A 184 -9.10 -13.91 -25.63
N CYS A 185 -10.32 -14.10 -26.15
CA CYS A 185 -10.54 -14.47 -27.55
C CYS A 185 -10.16 -13.37 -28.54
N ARG A 186 -10.12 -12.11 -28.08
CA ARG A 186 -9.68 -10.96 -28.88
C ARG A 186 -8.20 -10.64 -28.70
N LEU A 187 -7.49 -11.38 -27.84
CA LEU A 187 -6.13 -11.05 -27.38
C LEU A 187 -6.04 -9.63 -26.79
N GLU A 188 -7.15 -9.17 -26.19
CA GLU A 188 -7.22 -7.90 -25.50
C GLU A 188 -6.76 -8.08 -24.06
N TYR A 189 -5.45 -8.06 -23.82
CA TYR A 189 -4.94 -8.37 -22.48
C TYR A 189 -5.43 -7.40 -21.42
N PRO A 190 -5.86 -7.83 -20.23
CA PRO A 190 -6.38 -6.94 -19.20
C PRO A 190 -5.39 -5.82 -18.83
N SER A 191 -5.93 -4.62 -18.60
CA SER A 191 -5.13 -3.47 -18.15
C SER A 191 -4.62 -3.71 -16.73
N ARG A 192 -3.34 -3.41 -16.45
CA ARG A 192 -2.81 -3.44 -15.08
C ARG A 192 -3.75 -2.65 -14.15
N PRO A 193 -4.21 -3.21 -13.02
CA PRO A 193 -5.00 -2.44 -12.07
C PRO A 193 -4.18 -1.21 -11.64
N LEU A 194 -4.76 -0.02 -11.75
CA LEU A 194 -4.08 1.24 -11.42
C LEU A 194 -3.60 1.29 -9.97
N LEU A 195 -4.21 0.50 -9.08
CA LEU A 195 -3.86 0.39 -7.69
C LEU A 195 -3.77 -1.09 -7.32
N ARG A 196 -2.62 -1.52 -6.79
CA ARG A 196 -2.46 -2.84 -6.15
C ARG A 196 -3.35 -2.87 -4.91
N GLY A 197 -4.38 -3.72 -4.91
CA GLY A 197 -5.21 -3.95 -3.72
C GLY A 197 -6.54 -4.58 -4.05
N SER A 198 -7.03 -5.42 -3.14
CA SER A 198 -8.38 -5.96 -3.24
C SER A 198 -9.43 -4.83 -3.08
N PRO A 199 -10.64 -4.97 -3.65
CA PRO A 199 -11.75 -4.03 -3.42
C PRO A 199 -11.99 -3.73 -1.93
N VAL A 200 -11.65 -4.68 -1.05
CA VAL A 200 -11.74 -4.56 0.41
C VAL A 200 -10.81 -3.48 0.95
N ALA A 201 -9.59 -3.34 0.41
CA ALA A 201 -8.65 -2.29 0.80
C ALA A 201 -9.22 -0.88 0.47
N PHE A 202 -9.91 -0.74 -0.66
CA PHE A 202 -10.58 0.51 -1.04
C PHE A 202 -11.86 0.76 -0.24
N GLY A 203 -12.61 -0.30 0.07
CA GLY A 203 -13.79 -0.24 0.94
C GLY A 203 -13.46 0.27 2.35
N GLY A 204 -12.32 -0.13 2.91
CA GLY A 204 -11.83 0.36 4.20
C GLY A 204 -11.57 1.87 4.21
N LEU A 205 -11.02 2.41 3.12
CA LEU A 205 -10.81 3.84 2.92
C LEU A 205 -12.14 4.60 2.88
N GLY A 206 -13.09 4.12 2.07
CA GLY A 206 -14.42 4.71 1.94
C GLY A 206 -15.18 4.73 3.26
N ALA A 207 -15.11 3.64 4.03
CA ALA A 207 -15.74 3.53 5.34
C ALA A 207 -15.13 4.50 6.37
N LEU A 208 -13.80 4.69 6.38
CA LEU A 208 -13.14 5.67 7.24
C LEU A 208 -13.55 7.11 6.90
N VAL A 209 -13.59 7.46 5.61
CA VAL A 209 -14.03 8.80 5.16
C VAL A 209 -15.51 9.02 5.51
N LEU A 210 -16.37 8.02 5.31
CA LEU A 210 -17.79 8.13 5.64
C LEU A 210 -18.03 8.24 7.15
N ALA A 211 -17.39 7.39 7.96
CA ALA A 211 -17.45 7.46 9.42
C ALA A 211 -16.99 8.83 9.93
N PHE A 212 -15.95 9.38 9.30
CA PHE A 212 -15.45 10.72 9.58
C PHE A 212 -16.48 11.82 9.26
N VAL A 213 -17.10 11.78 8.07
CA VAL A 213 -18.15 12.74 7.66
C VAL A 213 -19.36 12.67 8.59
N LEU A 214 -19.78 11.46 8.97
CA LEU A 214 -20.92 11.24 9.86
C LEU A 214 -20.62 11.70 11.30
N ALA A 215 -19.41 11.43 11.82
CA ALA A 215 -18.97 11.93 13.12
C ALA A 215 -18.95 13.47 13.16
N ARG A 216 -18.54 14.11 12.06
CA ARG A 216 -18.56 15.57 11.91
C ARG A 216 -19.98 16.15 11.89
N ARG A 217 -20.91 15.52 11.15
CA ARG A 217 -22.32 15.96 11.05
C ARG A 217 -23.08 15.84 12.39
N ARG A 218 -22.82 14.78 13.16
CA ARG A 218 -23.57 14.53 14.41
C ARG A 218 -23.19 15.48 15.54
N ARG A 219 -21.97 16.03 15.54
CA ARG A 219 -21.42 16.79 16.67
C ARG A 219 -21.34 18.30 16.49
N SER A 220 -21.54 18.81 15.27
CA SER A 220 -21.77 20.25 15.04
C SER A 220 -23.01 20.79 15.77
N ARG A 221 -23.86 19.90 16.30
CA ARG A 221 -25.04 20.23 17.10
C ARG A 221 -24.81 20.30 18.61
N LEU A 222 -23.64 19.93 19.14
CA LEU A 222 -23.50 19.63 20.59
C LEU A 222 -22.30 20.23 21.35
N ALA A 223 -21.35 20.97 20.76
CA ALA A 223 -20.13 21.36 21.51
C ALA A 223 -19.69 22.82 21.36
N ALA A 224 -19.18 23.36 22.48
CA ALA A 224 -18.62 24.70 22.63
C ALA A 224 -17.54 25.02 21.56
N PRO A 225 -17.44 26.30 21.10
CA PRO A 225 -16.71 26.69 19.89
C PRO A 225 -15.20 26.42 19.88
N TRP A 226 -14.58 26.09 21.02
CA TRP A 226 -13.15 25.86 21.15
C TRP A 226 -12.74 24.37 21.14
N LEU A 227 -13.65 23.46 21.49
CA LEU A 227 -13.43 22.00 21.36
C LEU A 227 -13.28 21.56 19.89
N GLY A 228 -13.78 22.37 18.95
CA GLY A 228 -13.65 22.11 17.52
C GLY A 228 -12.22 22.18 16.96
N TYR A 229 -11.20 22.59 17.73
CA TYR A 229 -9.81 22.66 17.27
C TYR A 229 -9.02 21.37 17.52
N ALA A 230 -9.08 20.81 18.74
CA ALA A 230 -8.49 19.50 19.05
C ALA A 230 -9.15 18.37 18.22
N ASP A 231 -10.44 18.49 17.94
CA ASP A 231 -11.15 17.53 17.09
C ASP A 231 -10.81 17.67 15.60
N ARG A 232 -10.41 18.86 15.12
CA ARG A 232 -9.82 19.02 13.78
C ARG A 232 -8.42 18.41 13.70
N ALA A 233 -7.62 18.49 14.76
CA ALA A 233 -6.34 17.81 14.82
C ALA A 233 -6.52 16.28 14.79
N ARG A 234 -7.48 15.74 15.55
CA ARG A 234 -7.86 14.31 15.50
C ARG A 234 -8.37 13.88 14.13
N ALA A 235 -9.16 14.72 13.48
CA ALA A 235 -9.67 14.51 12.12
C ALA A 235 -8.54 14.38 11.09
N VAL A 236 -7.58 15.32 11.12
CA VAL A 236 -6.40 15.28 10.26
C VAL A 236 -5.59 14.02 10.55
N LEU A 237 -5.38 13.69 11.82
CA LEU A 237 -4.74 12.45 12.25
C LEU A 237 -5.44 11.18 11.72
N THR A 238 -6.77 11.12 11.72
CA THR A 238 -7.52 9.96 11.23
C THR A 238 -7.46 9.83 9.71
N LEU A 239 -7.57 10.94 8.98
CA LEU A 239 -7.40 10.96 7.52
C LEU A 239 -5.97 10.59 7.12
N CYS A 240 -4.98 11.04 7.88
CA CYS A 240 -3.57 10.71 7.62
C CYS A 240 -3.24 9.26 7.99
N ALA A 241 -3.86 8.69 9.04
CA ALA A 241 -3.77 7.26 9.31
C ALA A 241 -4.41 6.42 8.19
N GLY A 242 -5.56 6.85 7.65
CA GLY A 242 -6.19 6.21 6.49
C GLY A 242 -5.34 6.31 5.23
N ALA A 243 -4.74 7.48 4.96
CA ALA A 243 -3.80 7.66 3.86
C ALA A 243 -2.51 6.82 4.04
N LEU A 244 -2.04 6.64 5.28
CA LEU A 244 -0.86 5.84 5.60
C LEU A 244 -1.10 4.35 5.33
N LEU A 245 -2.27 3.82 5.68
CA LEU A 245 -2.66 2.43 5.36
C LEU A 245 -2.66 2.13 3.86
N VAL A 246 -2.95 3.15 3.05
CA VAL A 246 -3.07 3.01 1.58
C VAL A 246 -1.71 3.21 0.92
N THR A 247 -0.93 4.18 1.40
CA THR A 247 0.40 4.45 0.86
C THR A 247 1.44 3.43 1.33
N SER A 248 1.25 2.79 2.50
CA SER A 248 2.11 1.69 2.96
C SER A 248 2.05 0.45 2.06
N ALA A 249 0.98 0.28 1.28
CA ALA A 249 0.89 -0.77 0.26
C ALA A 249 1.74 -0.47 -0.99
N VAL A 250 2.16 0.78 -1.18
CA VAL A 250 2.94 1.23 -2.35
C VAL A 250 4.40 1.53 -1.97
N SER A 251 4.62 2.22 -0.85
CA SER A 251 5.95 2.47 -0.28
C SER A 251 5.84 2.84 1.20
N PRO A 252 6.39 2.03 2.13
CA PRO A 252 6.27 2.29 3.56
C PRO A 252 6.96 3.60 3.98
N VAL A 253 8.04 3.98 3.30
CA VAL A 253 8.79 5.23 3.57
C VAL A 253 7.95 6.46 3.24
N VAL A 254 7.27 6.44 2.10
CA VAL A 254 6.39 7.55 1.67
C VAL A 254 5.21 7.69 2.64
N GLY A 255 4.63 6.58 3.08
CA GLY A 255 3.57 6.58 4.09
C GLY A 255 4.00 7.25 5.39
N VAL A 256 5.13 6.82 5.96
CA VAL A 256 5.68 7.40 7.22
C VAL A 256 5.96 8.90 7.08
N ALA A 257 6.58 9.33 5.98
CA ALA A 257 6.89 10.73 5.73
C ALA A 257 5.62 11.60 5.67
N LEU A 258 4.55 11.12 5.01
CA LEU A 258 3.28 11.83 4.92
C LEU A 258 2.59 11.99 6.28
N VAL A 259 2.63 10.99 7.16
CA VAL A 259 2.07 11.13 8.50
C VAL A 259 2.88 12.05 9.39
N ALA A 260 4.21 11.97 9.31
CA ALA A 260 5.07 12.91 10.04
C ALA A 260 4.78 14.36 9.61
N ALA A 261 4.69 14.61 8.30
CA ALA A 261 4.34 15.92 7.77
C ALA A 261 2.95 16.38 8.25
N ALA A 262 1.94 15.52 8.21
CA ALA A 262 0.60 15.85 8.66
C ALA A 262 0.49 16.16 10.15
N LEU A 263 1.23 15.42 10.98
CA LEU A 263 1.32 15.66 12.43
C LEU A 263 1.92 17.04 12.71
N VAL A 264 3.04 17.37 12.06
CA VAL A 264 3.72 18.66 12.22
C VAL A 264 2.82 19.81 11.76
N VAL A 265 2.20 19.68 10.57
CA VAL A 265 1.28 20.70 10.03
C VAL A 265 0.04 20.85 10.91
N GLY A 266 -0.53 19.74 11.40
CA GLY A 266 -1.67 19.74 12.30
C GLY A 266 -1.38 20.48 13.61
N ALA A 267 -0.27 20.13 14.27
CA ALA A 267 0.16 20.79 15.51
C ALA A 267 0.45 22.29 15.29
N TRP A 268 1.06 22.64 14.16
CA TRP A 268 1.32 24.04 13.80
C TRP A 268 0.03 24.84 13.58
N LEU A 269 -0.93 24.28 12.84
CA LEU A 269 -2.24 24.90 12.61
C LEU A 269 -3.04 25.07 13.91
N GLU A 270 -3.05 24.05 14.77
CA GLU A 270 -3.75 24.08 16.05
C GLU A 270 -3.21 25.20 16.94
N ARG A 271 -1.88 25.27 17.12
CA ARG A 271 -1.24 26.33 17.91
C ARG A 271 -1.54 27.71 17.33
N ARG A 272 -1.46 27.88 16.01
CA ARG A 272 -1.72 29.17 15.35
C ARG A 272 -3.18 29.60 15.50
N MET A 273 -4.12 28.67 15.39
CA MET A 273 -5.54 28.96 15.54
C MET A 273 -5.92 29.24 17.00
N PHE A 274 -5.35 28.50 17.95
CA PHE A 274 -5.53 28.76 19.38
C PHE A 274 -5.07 30.16 19.76
N LEU A 275 -3.86 30.56 19.36
CA LEU A 275 -3.34 31.90 19.64
C LEU A 275 -4.18 32.99 18.98
N ARG A 276 -4.62 32.80 17.73
CA ARG A 276 -5.57 33.72 17.07
C ARG A 276 -6.91 33.81 17.82
N ALA A 277 -7.41 32.72 18.36
CA ALA A 277 -8.66 32.71 19.13
C ALA A 277 -8.49 33.41 20.49
N ALA A 278 -7.36 33.19 21.16
CA ALA A 278 -7.00 33.87 22.40
C ALA A 278 -6.84 35.38 22.20
N ARG A 279 -6.17 35.83 21.12
CA ARG A 279 -6.07 37.27 20.78
C ARG A 279 -7.42 37.94 20.56
N ARG A 280 -8.41 37.18 20.09
CA ARG A 280 -9.78 37.67 19.86
C ARG A 280 -10.67 37.55 21.11
N GLY A 281 -10.12 37.19 22.27
CA GLY A 281 -10.89 36.98 23.51
C GLY A 281 -11.91 35.83 23.43
N ARG A 282 -11.79 34.93 22.44
CA ARG A 282 -12.76 33.83 22.25
C ARG A 282 -12.47 32.62 23.14
N VAL A 283 -11.29 32.58 23.77
CA VAL A 283 -10.88 31.53 24.70
C VAL A 283 -11.13 32.03 26.11
N ARG A 284 -12.17 31.53 26.78
CA ARG A 284 -12.52 31.96 28.13
C ARG A 284 -11.36 31.67 29.10
N GLY A 285 -11.10 32.65 29.98
CA GLY A 285 -10.07 32.55 31.01
C GLY A 285 -8.64 32.61 30.50
N HIS A 286 -8.41 33.01 29.24
CA HIS A 286 -7.07 33.17 28.67
C HIS A 286 -6.96 34.51 27.96
N VAL A 287 -5.91 35.27 28.26
CA VAL A 287 -5.62 36.57 27.64
C VAL A 287 -4.18 36.58 27.17
N LEU A 288 -3.94 37.13 25.98
CA LEU A 288 -2.61 37.45 25.49
C LEU A 288 -2.32 38.92 25.81
N ARG A 289 -1.26 39.17 26.58
CA ARG A 289 -0.79 40.52 26.95
C ARG A 289 0.59 40.75 26.35
N ALA A 290 0.94 42.00 26.02
CA ALA A 290 2.34 42.32 25.66
C ALA A 290 3.27 42.08 26.86
N VAL A 291 4.48 41.60 26.58
CA VAL A 291 5.53 41.40 27.60
C VAL A 291 5.95 42.77 28.15
N ASP A 292 5.93 42.93 29.47
CA ASP A 292 6.43 44.12 30.16
C ASP A 292 7.82 43.87 30.77
N ALA A 293 8.54 44.91 31.20
CA ALA A 293 9.86 44.79 31.83
C ALA A 293 9.81 43.93 33.12
N ALA A 294 8.67 43.95 33.82
CA ALA A 294 8.42 43.10 34.99
C ALA A 294 8.26 41.60 34.64
N ASP A 295 7.97 41.29 33.36
CA ASP A 295 7.75 39.94 32.85
C ASP A 295 9.02 39.31 32.29
N ALA A 296 10.21 39.87 32.56
CA ALA A 296 11.49 39.35 32.04
C ALA A 296 11.75 37.88 32.42
N ALA A 297 11.08 37.36 33.45
CA ALA A 297 11.14 35.96 33.87
C ALA A 297 10.08 35.04 33.20
N LEU A 298 9.12 35.60 32.46
CA LEU A 298 8.05 34.85 31.79
C LEU A 298 8.48 34.37 30.40
N VAL A 299 7.97 33.20 30.01
CA VAL A 299 8.27 32.61 28.70
C VAL A 299 7.42 33.28 27.62
N GLU A 300 8.08 33.94 26.67
CA GLU A 300 7.42 34.50 25.49
C GLU A 300 6.72 33.41 24.67
N VAL A 301 5.54 33.75 24.16
CA VAL A 301 4.81 32.87 23.25
C VAL A 301 5.58 32.77 21.93
N ARG A 302 6.17 31.60 21.66
CA ARG A 302 6.78 31.29 20.36
C ARG A 302 5.82 30.53 19.46
N LEU A 303 5.80 30.85 18.17
CA LEU A 303 5.26 29.95 17.15
C LEU A 303 6.33 28.91 16.81
N PHE A 304 5.93 27.69 16.43
CA PHE A 304 6.85 26.55 16.20
C PHE A 304 8.05 26.86 15.28
N PHE A 305 7.92 27.83 14.38
CA PHE A 305 8.96 28.29 13.44
C PHE A 305 9.00 29.82 13.27
N GLY A 306 8.57 30.58 14.28
CA GLY A 306 8.47 32.04 14.20
C GLY A 306 9.33 32.75 15.24
N PRO A 307 9.62 34.05 15.04
CA PRO A 307 10.19 34.88 16.09
C PRO A 307 9.26 34.88 17.30
N ALA A 308 9.81 35.16 18.48
CA ALA A 308 8.97 35.34 19.66
C ALA A 308 8.00 36.49 19.40
N SER A 309 6.70 36.24 19.54
CA SER A 309 5.76 37.34 19.71
C SER A 309 6.02 37.84 21.11
N GLY A 310 6.36 39.12 21.31
CA GLY A 310 6.50 39.75 22.62
C GLY A 310 5.17 39.82 23.38
N GLU A 311 4.48 38.69 23.46
CA GLU A 311 3.19 38.44 24.06
C GLU A 311 3.34 37.26 25.05
N THR A 312 2.71 37.35 26.21
CA THR A 312 2.58 36.29 27.22
C THR A 312 1.12 35.84 27.31
N LEU A 313 0.92 34.54 27.53
CA LEU A 313 -0.41 33.95 27.69
C LEU A 313 -0.71 33.76 29.18
N GLU A 314 -1.74 34.46 29.68
CA GLU A 314 -2.13 34.46 31.09
C GLU A 314 -3.47 33.74 31.31
N ARG A 315 -3.64 33.10 32.48
CA ARG A 315 -4.98 32.65 32.94
C ARG A 315 -5.65 33.77 33.70
N VAL A 316 -6.91 34.02 33.37
CA VAL A 316 -7.79 34.84 34.21
C VAL A 316 -8.66 33.88 35.02
N VAL A 317 -8.34 33.73 36.30
CA VAL A 317 -9.07 32.84 37.23
C VAL A 317 -10.36 33.53 37.72
N ASP A 318 -10.38 34.87 37.79
CA ASP A 318 -11.55 35.65 38.19
C ASP A 318 -11.53 37.03 37.48
N PRO A 319 -12.58 37.41 36.71
CA PRO A 319 -12.64 38.70 36.02
C PRO A 319 -12.71 39.92 36.96
N ALA A 320 -13.04 39.72 38.26
CA ALA A 320 -13.17 40.80 39.24
C ALA A 320 -11.88 41.11 40.01
N TYR A 321 -10.81 40.31 39.85
CA TYR A 321 -9.63 40.36 40.71
C TYR A 321 -8.48 41.21 40.12
N ARG A 322 -7.97 42.17 40.90
CA ARG A 322 -6.89 43.12 40.53
C ARG A 322 -5.55 42.42 40.25
N GLU A 323 -4.77 43.06 39.37
CA GLU A 323 -3.59 42.62 38.62
C GLU A 323 -2.45 41.86 39.34
N ALA A 324 -2.39 41.81 40.66
CA ALA A 324 -1.17 41.42 41.39
C ALA A 324 -0.97 39.91 41.66
N ALA A 325 -1.92 39.04 41.30
CA ALA A 325 -1.82 37.60 41.58
C ALA A 325 -2.23 36.72 40.39
N ARG A 326 -1.79 37.07 39.18
CA ARG A 326 -2.00 36.22 38.00
C ARG A 326 -0.92 35.14 37.97
N GLU A 327 -1.35 33.88 38.09
CA GLU A 327 -0.43 32.76 37.90
C GLU A 327 -0.10 32.61 36.42
N PRO A 328 1.18 32.75 36.02
CA PRO A 328 1.58 32.38 34.67
C PRO A 328 1.32 30.89 34.50
N ILE A 329 0.41 30.52 33.59
CA ILE A 329 0.07 29.11 33.29
C ILE A 329 1.31 28.33 32.84
N LEU A 330 2.32 29.04 32.36
CA LEU A 330 3.58 28.46 31.94
C LEU A 330 4.67 28.65 33.00
N ARG A 331 4.44 28.19 34.24
CA ARG A 331 5.54 27.62 35.03
C ARG A 331 5.99 26.32 34.37
N VAL A 332 6.65 26.46 33.22
CA VAL A 332 7.45 25.39 32.61
C VAL A 332 8.77 25.38 33.38
N GLY A 333 8.76 24.81 34.57
CA GLY A 333 9.97 24.24 35.14
C GLY A 333 10.46 23.16 34.18
N ARG A 334 11.67 23.35 33.65
CA ARG A 334 12.35 22.55 32.62
C ARG A 334 11.74 22.65 31.21
N ARG A 335 12.57 23.12 30.26
CA ARG A 335 12.45 23.00 28.79
C ARG A 335 11.31 22.05 28.42
N SER A 336 10.21 22.60 27.90
CA SER A 336 9.09 21.76 27.46
C SER A 336 9.67 20.62 26.63
N SER A 337 9.48 19.39 27.08
CA SER A 337 9.97 18.21 26.38
C SER A 337 9.17 17.98 25.10
N ALA A 338 8.12 18.74 24.82
CA ALA A 338 7.30 18.62 23.61
C ALA A 338 8.09 18.60 22.28
N PRO A 339 9.02 19.53 21.97
CA PRO A 339 9.88 19.42 20.80
C PRO A 339 10.83 18.21 20.87
N LEU A 340 11.31 17.81 22.05
CA LEU A 340 12.14 16.61 22.22
C LEU A 340 11.34 15.31 22.00
N ILE A 341 10.08 15.27 22.46
CA ILE A 341 9.15 14.14 22.29
C ILE A 341 8.71 14.09 20.83
N ALA A 342 8.39 15.21 20.20
CA ALA A 342 8.08 15.27 18.77
C ALA A 342 9.29 14.84 17.93
N ALA A 343 10.49 15.33 18.25
CA ALA A 343 11.72 14.89 17.59
C ALA A 343 12.01 13.41 17.84
N ALA A 344 11.79 12.89 19.05
CA ALA A 344 11.95 11.47 19.37
C ALA A 344 10.91 10.60 18.65
N CYS A 345 9.66 11.04 18.51
CA CYS A 345 8.64 10.34 17.75
C CYS A 345 8.95 10.33 16.25
N VAL A 346 9.41 11.46 15.70
CA VAL A 346 9.86 11.52 14.30
C VAL A 346 11.09 10.64 14.10
N ALA A 347 12.07 10.69 15.00
CA ALA A 347 13.25 9.83 14.94
C ALA A 347 12.90 8.34 15.06
N ALA A 348 11.96 7.96 15.93
CA ALA A 348 11.48 6.59 16.06
C ALA A 348 10.72 6.12 14.81
N LEU A 349 9.90 6.98 14.21
CA LEU A 349 9.21 6.68 12.95
C LEU A 349 10.17 6.54 11.77
N LEU A 350 11.18 7.41 11.69
CA LEU A 350 12.24 7.31 10.68
C LEU A 350 13.10 6.06 10.90
N ALA A 351 13.42 5.73 12.14
CA ALA A 351 14.14 4.50 12.49
C ALA A 351 13.33 3.26 12.09
N LEU A 352 12.04 3.20 12.43
CA LEU A 352 11.15 2.12 12.01
C LEU A 352 11.06 2.01 10.48
N GLY A 353 10.91 3.14 9.78
CA GLY A 353 10.90 3.17 8.31
C GLY A 353 12.23 2.69 7.71
N ALA A 354 13.36 3.11 8.26
CA ALA A 354 14.69 2.65 7.85
C ALA A 354 14.91 1.16 8.14
N SER A 355 14.44 0.67 9.29
CA SER A 355 14.46 -0.75 9.64
C SER A 355 13.61 -1.56 8.68
N SER A 356 12.42 -1.09 8.29
CA SER A 356 11.59 -1.77 7.28
C SER A 356 12.29 -1.83 5.92
N VAL A 357 12.95 -0.75 5.50
CA VAL A 357 13.75 -0.75 4.25
C VAL A 357 14.93 -1.71 4.35
N LEU A 358 15.63 -1.75 5.49
CA LEU A 358 16.73 -2.69 5.71
C LEU A 358 16.24 -4.13 5.68
N VAL A 359 15.09 -4.44 6.31
CA VAL A 359 14.49 -5.78 6.26
C VAL A 359 14.06 -6.12 4.84
N MET A 360 13.44 -5.20 4.09
CA MET A 360 13.09 -5.43 2.68
C MET A 360 14.32 -5.58 1.78
N ARG A 361 15.44 -4.92 2.11
CA ARG A 361 16.70 -5.01 1.36
C ARG A 361 17.52 -6.24 1.73
N SER A 362 17.43 -6.73 2.97
CA SER A 362 18.02 -8.00 3.38
C SER A 362 17.20 -9.21 2.92
N SER A 363 15.91 -9.01 2.65
CA SER A 363 15.05 -9.99 1.98
C SER A 363 14.94 -9.76 0.47
N ALA A 364 15.54 -8.69 -0.06
CA ALA A 364 15.84 -8.63 -1.46
C ALA A 364 16.80 -9.79 -1.74
N PRO A 365 16.46 -10.65 -2.71
CA PRO A 365 17.33 -11.76 -3.08
C PRO A 365 18.72 -11.18 -3.31
N ALA A 366 19.75 -11.83 -2.78
CA ALA A 366 21.11 -11.59 -3.22
C ALA A 366 21.06 -11.49 -4.75
N GLU A 367 21.68 -10.44 -5.31
CA GLU A 367 21.87 -10.30 -6.77
C GLU A 367 22.00 -11.70 -7.33
N PRO A 368 21.12 -12.13 -8.26
CA PRO A 368 21.21 -13.47 -8.79
C PRO A 368 22.64 -13.57 -9.28
N LYS A 369 23.49 -14.31 -8.53
CA LYS A 369 24.74 -14.86 -9.05
C LYS A 369 24.25 -15.43 -10.34
N THR A 370 24.61 -14.79 -11.46
CA THR A 370 24.13 -15.10 -12.80
C THR A 370 23.87 -16.57 -12.81
N LEU A 371 22.61 -16.91 -12.60
CA LEU A 371 22.22 -18.29 -12.44
C LEU A 371 22.30 -18.67 -13.90
N SER A 372 23.47 -19.19 -14.28
CA SER A 372 23.56 -20.16 -15.35
C SER A 372 22.63 -21.30 -14.91
N LEU A 373 21.33 -21.04 -15.06
CA LEU A 373 20.26 -22.01 -15.00
C LEU A 373 20.28 -22.74 -16.34
#